data_AF-A0A528N4Y0-F1
#
_entry.id   AF-A0A528N4Y0-F1
#
_cell.length_a   1.000
_cell.length_b   1.000
_cell.length_c   1.000
_cell.angle_alpha   90.00
_cell.angle_beta   90.00
_cell.angle_gamma   90.00
#
_symmetry.space_group_name_H-M   'P 1'
#
loop_
_entity.id
_entity.type
_entity.pdbx_description
1 polymer ?
#
loop_
_entity_poly.entity_id
_entity_poly.type
_entity_poly.pdbx_seq_one_letter_code
_entity_poly.pdbx_strand_id
1 'polypeptide(L)'
;RDEQTKAWDAGNAPFRKRLRDAGVVLTDRLFNNNHIGHNKFAVYRDAQGKPQAVMTGSTNWTSTGICGQSNNAFIRDDPAMAEVFDAYWERMKADEFPP
;
A
#
# COMPACT_ATOMS: atom_id res chain seq x y z
N ARG A 1 4.27 15.74 -4.84
CA ARG A 1 5.41 16.59 -4.37
C ARG A 1 5.09 17.02 -2.96
N ASP A 2 6.10 17.16 -2.11
CA ASP A 2 5.90 17.65 -0.75
C ASP A 2 5.35 19.09 -0.77
N GLU A 3 4.35 19.38 0.07
CA GLU A 3 3.64 20.66 0.01
C GLU A 3 4.52 21.84 0.45
N GLN A 4 5.50 21.57 1.34
CA GLN A 4 6.36 22.57 1.96
C GLN A 4 7.64 22.82 1.14
N THR A 5 8.31 21.75 0.71
CA THR A 5 9.62 21.79 0.04
C THR A 5 9.52 21.68 -1.48
N LYS A 6 8.35 21.27 -2.01
CA LYS A 6 8.14 20.87 -3.42
C LYS A 6 9.06 19.74 -3.91
N ALA A 7 9.92 19.21 -3.05
CA ALA A 7 10.80 18.11 -3.37
C ALA A 7 9.98 16.85 -3.60
N TRP A 8 10.43 16.03 -4.54
CA TRP A 8 9.86 14.73 -4.77
C TRP A 8 10.17 13.80 -3.60
N ASP A 9 9.17 13.04 -3.14
CA ASP A 9 9.31 12.00 -2.10
C ASP A 9 9.78 12.46 -0.70
N ALA A 10 9.92 13.76 -0.41
CA ALA A 10 10.46 14.21 0.88
C ALA A 10 9.66 13.72 2.11
N GLY A 11 8.33 13.60 1.99
CA GLY A 11 7.48 13.10 3.08
C GLY A 11 7.59 11.60 3.33
N ASN A 12 7.81 10.78 2.30
CA ASN A 12 7.83 9.32 2.42
C ASN A 12 9.26 8.76 2.60
N ALA A 13 10.28 9.43 2.08
CA ALA A 13 11.67 8.97 2.11
C ALA A 13 12.17 8.54 3.52
N PRO A 14 11.91 9.29 4.61
CA PRO A 14 12.36 8.88 5.95
C PRO A 14 11.71 7.57 6.42
N PHE A 15 10.42 7.37 6.13
CA PHE A 15 9.70 6.16 6.52
C PHE A 15 10.14 4.95 5.70
N ARG A 16 10.34 5.13 4.38
CA ARG A 16 10.89 4.07 3.51
C ARG A 16 12.28 3.64 3.97
N LYS A 17 13.15 4.60 4.33
CA LYS A 17 14.46 4.29 4.89
C LYS A 17 14.33 3.44 6.17
N ARG A 18 13.50 3.84 7.12
CA ARG A 18 13.27 3.08 8.37
C ARG A 18 12.79 1.65 8.12
N LEU A 19 11.88 1.45 7.17
CA LEU A 19 11.39 0.12 6.80
C LEU A 19 12.50 -0.75 6.19
N ARG A 20 13.32 -0.17 5.30
CA ARG A 20 14.49 -0.85 4.72
C ARG A 20 15.52 -1.23 5.79
N ASP A 21 15.85 -0.30 6.69
CA ASP A 21 16.77 -0.53 7.80
C ASP A 21 16.27 -1.66 8.73
N ALA A 22 14.94 -1.82 8.85
CA ALA A 22 14.31 -2.90 9.61
C ALA A 22 14.19 -4.24 8.84
N GLY A 23 14.72 -4.33 7.61
CA GLY A 23 14.67 -5.54 6.81
C GLY A 23 13.31 -5.84 6.16
N VAL A 24 12.39 -4.86 6.14
CA VAL A 24 11.10 -5.02 5.47
C VAL A 24 11.31 -5.00 3.96
N VAL A 25 10.76 -6.01 3.27
CA VAL A 25 10.75 -6.05 1.80
C VAL A 25 9.88 -4.92 1.27
N LEU A 26 10.49 -3.95 0.60
CA LEU A 26 9.82 -2.76 0.04
C LEU A 26 9.83 -2.77 -1.48
N THR A 27 8.66 -2.57 -2.07
CA THR A 27 8.49 -2.22 -3.49
C THR A 27 8.15 -0.74 -3.60
N ASP A 28 9.02 0.03 -4.26
CA ASP A 28 8.79 1.46 -4.47
C ASP A 28 7.96 1.71 -5.73
N ARG A 29 6.66 2.02 -5.57
CA ARG A 29 5.79 2.50 -6.65
C ARG A 29 5.28 3.91 -6.38
N LEU A 30 6.20 4.88 -6.43
CA LEU A 30 5.91 6.30 -6.22
C LEU A 30 5.79 7.04 -7.56
N PHE A 31 4.79 7.92 -7.68
CA PHE A 31 4.45 8.61 -8.93
C PHE A 31 5.01 10.03 -9.01
N ASN A 32 6.13 10.28 -9.71
CA ASN A 32 6.67 11.64 -9.88
C ASN A 32 5.95 12.45 -10.98
N ASN A 33 4.63 12.35 -11.04
CA ASN A 33 3.76 13.02 -12.00
C ASN A 33 2.43 13.42 -11.32
N ASN A 34 1.38 13.73 -12.09
CA ASN A 34 0.07 14.11 -11.56
C ASN A 34 -0.85 12.92 -11.22
N HIS A 35 -0.33 11.68 -11.25
CA HIS A 35 -1.07 10.48 -10.85
C HIS A 35 -0.74 10.09 -9.41
N ILE A 36 -1.64 9.35 -8.78
CA ILE A 36 -1.47 8.84 -7.42
C ILE A 36 -1.85 7.36 -7.34
N GLY A 37 -1.14 6.60 -6.52
CA GLY A 37 -1.55 5.26 -6.14
C GLY A 37 -2.77 5.36 -5.20
N HIS A 38 -3.90 4.77 -5.59
CA HIS A 38 -5.16 4.97 -4.87
C HIS A 38 -5.80 3.68 -4.32
N ASN A 39 -5.11 2.54 -4.43
CA ASN A 39 -5.54 1.29 -3.82
C ASN A 39 -5.17 1.27 -2.34
N LYS A 40 -6.08 0.85 -1.47
CA LYS A 40 -5.79 0.59 -0.06
C LYS A 40 -6.27 -0.81 0.28
N PHE A 41 -5.32 -1.73 0.44
CA PHE A 41 -5.62 -3.07 0.89
C PHE A 41 -4.43 -3.70 1.64
N ALA A 42 -4.72 -4.68 2.47
CA ALA A 42 -3.75 -5.56 3.12
C ALA A 42 -4.13 -7.00 2.80
N VAL A 43 -3.15 -7.85 2.51
CA VAL A 43 -3.33 -9.30 2.49
C VAL A 43 -2.55 -9.88 3.66
N TYR A 44 -3.25 -10.60 4.54
CA TYR A 44 -2.59 -11.39 5.57
C TYR A 44 -2.22 -12.75 4.97
N ARG A 45 -0.92 -13.05 4.97
CA ARG A 45 -0.38 -14.37 4.61
C ARG A 45 0.05 -15.10 5.88
N ASP A 46 -0.23 -16.39 5.98
CA ASP A 46 0.28 -17.22 7.06
C ASP A 46 1.80 -17.44 6.97
N ALA A 47 2.36 -18.18 7.93
CA ALA A 47 3.79 -18.50 7.97
C ALA A 47 4.27 -19.33 6.77
N GLN A 48 3.37 -20.00 6.06
CA GLN A 48 3.65 -20.75 4.84
C GLN A 48 3.46 -19.89 3.58
N GLY A 49 3.11 -18.62 3.74
CA GLY A 49 2.89 -17.67 2.66
C GLY A 49 1.53 -17.76 2.00
N LYS A 50 0.56 -18.50 2.56
CA LYS A 50 -0.78 -18.64 1.97
C LYS A 50 -1.67 -17.46 2.38
N PRO A 51 -2.38 -16.81 1.43
CA PRO A 51 -3.34 -15.76 1.75
C PRO A 51 -4.50 -16.29 2.61
N GLN A 52 -4.81 -15.61 3.70
CA GLN A 52 -5.84 -16.03 4.66
C GLN A 52 -6.96 -15.00 4.83
N ALA A 53 -6.62 -13.72 4.80
CA ALA A 53 -7.57 -12.64 4.99
C ALA A 53 -7.18 -11.41 4.17
N VAL A 54 -8.17 -10.57 3.88
CA VAL A 54 -7.97 -9.30 3.21
C VAL A 54 -8.65 -8.18 3.98
N MET A 55 -7.97 -7.05 4.08
CA MET A 55 -8.59 -5.77 4.36
C MET A 55 -8.57 -4.92 3.09
N THR A 56 -9.69 -4.28 2.74
CA THR A 56 -9.78 -3.36 1.59
C THR A 56 -10.79 -2.24 1.89
N GLY A 57 -10.89 -1.25 1.01
CA GLY A 57 -11.90 -0.20 1.09
C GLY A 57 -11.35 1.19 0.79
N SER A 58 -12.03 2.23 1.28
CA SER A 58 -11.63 3.62 1.09
C SER A 58 -10.60 4.10 2.12
N THR A 59 -10.28 3.27 3.12
CA THR A 59 -9.49 3.68 4.29
C THR A 59 -8.03 3.97 3.98
N ASN A 60 -7.62 5.23 4.12
CA ASN A 60 -6.21 5.65 4.11
C ASN A 60 -5.54 5.30 5.45
N TRP A 61 -4.35 4.68 5.44
CA TRP A 61 -3.60 4.33 6.65
C TRP A 61 -2.67 5.46 7.12
N THR A 62 -3.25 6.64 7.33
CA THR A 62 -2.56 7.80 7.89
C THR A 62 -3.37 8.34 9.06
N SER A 63 -2.74 9.06 9.99
CA SER A 63 -3.46 9.70 11.09
C SER A 63 -4.56 10.63 10.59
N THR A 64 -4.32 11.34 9.48
CA THR A 64 -5.32 12.21 8.85
C THR A 64 -6.45 11.42 8.18
N GLY A 65 -6.15 10.28 7.55
CA GLY A 65 -7.15 9.39 6.96
C GLY A 65 -8.08 8.80 8.02
N ILE A 66 -7.51 8.31 9.12
CA ILE A 66 -8.25 7.67 10.21
C ILE A 66 -9.06 8.70 11.02
N CYS A 67 -8.49 9.88 11.31
CA CYS A 67 -9.12 10.85 12.21
C CYS A 67 -9.90 11.97 11.49
N GLY A 68 -9.67 12.19 10.19
CA GLY A 68 -10.17 13.36 9.46
C GLY A 68 -11.06 13.05 8.26
N GLN A 69 -11.33 11.77 7.96
CA GLN A 69 -12.11 11.38 6.79
C GLN A 69 -13.13 10.31 7.12
N SER A 70 -14.31 10.39 6.49
CA SER A 70 -15.28 9.30 6.48
C SER A 70 -14.78 8.19 5.56
N ASN A 71 -14.34 7.08 6.13
CA ASN A 71 -13.71 5.97 5.43
C ASN A 71 -14.43 4.66 5.79
N ASN A 72 -14.38 3.68 4.89
CA ASN A 72 -14.84 2.31 5.14
C ASN A 72 -13.66 1.36 5.03
N ALA A 73 -13.50 0.50 6.05
CA ALA A 73 -12.60 -0.65 6.02
C ALA A 73 -13.46 -1.91 6.01
N PHE A 74 -13.27 -2.74 5.00
CA PHE A 74 -13.89 -4.05 4.89
C PHE A 74 -12.82 -5.10 5.14
N ILE A 75 -13.02 -5.91 6.18
CA ILE A 75 -12.12 -7.00 6.57
C ILE A 75 -12.86 -8.31 6.38
N ARG A 76 -12.21 -9.26 5.71
CA ARG A 76 -12.78 -10.58 5.46
C ARG A 76 -11.73 -11.67 5.61
N ASP A 77 -11.99 -12.58 6.54
CA ASP A 77 -11.26 -13.83 6.73
C ASP A 77 -11.78 -14.87 5.73
N ASP A 78 -11.35 -14.73 4.48
CA ASP A 78 -11.74 -15.58 3.36
C ASP A 78 -10.51 -15.81 2.46
N PRO A 79 -9.92 -17.02 2.49
CA PRO A 79 -8.74 -17.33 1.71
C PRO A 79 -8.92 -17.14 0.20
N ALA A 80 -10.11 -17.42 -0.34
CA ALA A 80 -10.37 -17.28 -1.77
C ALA A 80 -10.40 -15.80 -2.17
N MET A 81 -10.99 -14.94 -1.34
CA MET A 81 -10.95 -13.49 -1.57
C MET A 81 -9.53 -12.94 -1.38
N ALA A 82 -8.80 -13.41 -0.36
CA ALA A 82 -7.44 -13.00 -0.09
C ALA A 82 -6.50 -13.35 -1.26
N GLU A 83 -6.67 -14.54 -1.88
CA GLU A 83 -5.89 -14.98 -3.04
C GLU A 83 -6.05 -14.05 -4.26
N VAL A 84 -7.25 -13.52 -4.50
CA VAL A 84 -7.49 -12.54 -5.58
C VAL A 84 -6.70 -11.26 -5.36
N PHE A 85 -6.71 -10.72 -4.14
CA PHE A 85 -5.94 -9.51 -3.82
C PHE A 85 -4.44 -9.77 -3.78
N ASP A 86 -4.04 -10.98 -3.40
CA ASP A 86 -2.64 -11.41 -3.43
C ASP A 86 -2.09 -11.45 -4.85
N ALA A 87 -2.82 -12.11 -5.76
CA ALA A 87 -2.50 -12.13 -7.18
C ALA A 87 -2.49 -10.71 -7.79
N TYR A 88 -3.41 -9.84 -7.35
CA TYR A 88 -3.39 -8.45 -7.77
C TYR A 88 -2.13 -7.70 -7.30
N TRP A 89 -1.67 -7.93 -6.06
CA TRP A 89 -0.41 -7.38 -5.57
C TRP A 89 0.78 -7.86 -6.40
N GLU A 90 0.87 -9.15 -6.71
CA GLU A 90 1.94 -9.70 -7.56
C GLU A 90 1.92 -9.06 -8.96
N ARG A 91 0.75 -8.88 -9.56
CA ARG A 91 0.60 -8.15 -10.83
C ARG A 91 1.06 -6.71 -10.72
N MET A 92 0.69 -6.00 -9.66
CA MET A 92 1.13 -4.63 -9.44
C MET A 92 2.64 -4.52 -9.22
N LYS A 93 3.31 -5.52 -8.64
CA LYS A 93 4.78 -5.51 -8.50
C LYS A 93 5.48 -5.70 -9.85
N ALA A 94 4.92 -6.54 -10.71
CA ALA A 94 5.46 -6.81 -12.05
C ALA A 94 5.13 -5.72 -13.08
N ASP A 95 4.15 -4.86 -12.77
CA ASP A 95 3.67 -3.81 -13.65
C ASP A 95 4.73 -2.69 -13.83
N GLU A 96 5.19 -2.54 -15.06
CA GLU A 96 6.10 -1.48 -15.47
C GLU A 96 5.33 -0.17 -15.63
N PHE A 97 5.88 0.92 -15.11
CA PHE A 97 5.32 2.24 -15.39
C PHE A 97 5.35 2.47 -16.91
N PRO A 98 4.19 2.75 -17.56
CA PRO A 98 4.24 3.20 -18.94
C PRO A 98 5.09 4.49 -19.01
N PRO A 99 5.91 4.65 -20.07
CA PRO A 99 6.85 5.76 -20.21
C PRO A 99 6.19 7.13 -20.10
#